data_AF-A0A932KRR3-F1
#
_entry.id   AF-A0A932KRR3-F1
#
_cell.length_a   1.000
_cell.length_b   1.000
_cell.length_c   1.000
_cell.angle_alpha   90.00
_cell.angle_beta   90.00
_cell.angle_gamma   90.00
#
_symmetry.space_group_name_H-M   'P 1'
#
loop_
_entity.id
_entity.type
_entity.pdbx_description
1 polymer ?
#
loop_
_entity_poly.entity_id
_entity_poly.type
_entity_poly.pdbx_seq_one_letter_code
_entity_poly.pdbx_strand_id
1 'polypeptide(L)'
;MEHKTEESNKHLEFIFTSFFLWRIGLFIVAVIAVNLIHSQANFLGGGLENYTKAPWFWGWSNFDGEHYLSIARFGYRPLEQAFFPLYPLLIRLTVKIFDVHFIHPELANISGLLISNASFLIGLMGFYNVLQLDYSEKITKLAVFLILIFPTSFYFGSVYTEGLFFALIIWSFYFARKRNWFIASLLALLSSMTRIVGIIMLPALIVEFLLAQQSMKFNRKAIWLLLIPLGLISYMIFLKIKFGDPLAFIHTLPSFGEQRSGTPILLPQVFYRYLFKIFPNLNYSYLPLIFTTFLEFFSSLLFLIISIFSLLRLRLSYSIYLVAGFLLPTLSGSFS
;
A
#
# COMPACT_ATOMS: atom_id res chain seq x y z
N MET A 1 6.47 -0.38 -38.44
CA MET A 1 6.09 0.44 -37.26
C MET A 1 4.68 0.11 -36.80
N GLU A 2 3.70 -0.01 -37.71
CA GLU A 2 2.30 -0.35 -37.42
C GLU A 2 2.10 -1.58 -36.52
N HIS A 3 2.82 -2.68 -36.77
CA HIS A 3 2.65 -3.91 -35.98
C HIS A 3 3.04 -3.76 -34.48
N LYS A 4 3.99 -2.87 -34.16
CA LYS A 4 4.38 -2.56 -32.77
C LYS A 4 3.38 -1.62 -32.09
N THR A 5 2.80 -0.69 -32.84
CA THR A 5 1.76 0.22 -32.32
C THR A 5 0.47 -0.53 -32.05
N GLU A 6 0.09 -1.47 -32.93
CA GLU A 6 -1.13 -2.26 -32.78
C GLU A 6 -1.07 -3.21 -31.57
N GLU A 7 0.09 -3.85 -31.35
CA GLU A 7 0.33 -4.73 -30.20
C GLU A 7 0.35 -3.94 -28.87
N SER A 8 0.95 -2.73 -28.88
CA SER A 8 0.90 -1.80 -27.75
C SER A 8 -0.52 -1.38 -27.39
N ASN A 9 -1.40 -1.19 -28.38
CA ASN A 9 -2.79 -0.80 -28.16
C ASN A 9 -3.61 -1.94 -27.53
N LYS A 10 -3.41 -3.19 -27.96
CA LYS A 10 -4.14 -4.36 -27.44
C LYS A 10 -3.88 -4.62 -25.95
N HIS A 11 -2.66 -4.38 -25.47
CA HIS A 11 -2.34 -4.57 -24.05
C HIS A 11 -2.94 -3.46 -23.17
N LEU A 12 -2.90 -2.21 -23.62
CA LEU A 12 -3.55 -1.10 -22.91
C LEU A 12 -5.05 -1.34 -22.82
N GLU A 13 -5.69 -1.70 -23.93
CA GLU A 13 -7.11 -2.05 -23.96
C GLU A 13 -7.46 -3.15 -22.95
N PHE A 14 -6.66 -4.21 -22.86
CA PHE A 14 -6.84 -5.26 -21.85
C PHE A 14 -6.77 -4.72 -20.42
N ILE A 15 -5.78 -3.88 -20.10
CA ILE A 15 -5.59 -3.32 -18.75
C ILE A 15 -6.75 -2.39 -18.39
N PHE A 16 -7.12 -1.47 -19.28
CA PHE A 16 -8.24 -0.55 -19.07
C PHE A 16 -9.55 -1.32 -18.87
N THR A 17 -9.84 -2.26 -19.78
CA THR A 17 -11.06 -3.08 -19.69
C THR A 17 -11.10 -3.86 -18.37
N SER A 18 -10.00 -4.50 -17.99
CA SER A 18 -9.92 -5.27 -16.74
C SER A 18 -10.12 -4.37 -15.51
N PHE A 19 -9.52 -3.19 -15.50
CA PHE A 19 -9.68 -2.21 -14.42
C PHE A 19 -11.13 -1.71 -14.30
N PHE A 20 -11.77 -1.35 -15.42
CA PHE A 20 -13.16 -0.89 -15.38
C PHE A 20 -14.13 -1.99 -14.96
N LEU A 21 -13.96 -3.22 -15.45
CA LEU A 21 -14.75 -4.37 -15.02
C LEU A 21 -14.59 -4.63 -13.52
N TRP A 22 -13.34 -4.59 -13.02
CA TRP A 22 -13.05 -4.69 -11.59
C TRP A 22 -13.76 -3.59 -10.79
N ARG A 23 -13.67 -2.33 -11.23
CA ARG A 23 -14.28 -1.20 -10.52
C ARG A 23 -15.81 -1.28 -10.52
N ILE A 24 -16.42 -1.63 -11.64
CA ILE A 24 -17.87 -1.84 -11.76
C ILE A 24 -18.31 -2.99 -10.84
N GLY A 25 -17.59 -4.13 -10.87
CA GLY A 25 -17.87 -5.27 -10.03
C GLY A 25 -17.84 -4.93 -8.54
N LEU A 26 -16.81 -4.22 -8.09
CA LEU A 26 -16.75 -3.76 -6.70
C LEU A 26 -17.84 -2.75 -6.35
N PHE A 27 -18.21 -1.85 -7.28
CA PHE A 27 -19.29 -0.91 -7.05
C PHE A 27 -20.64 -1.61 -6.90
N ILE A 28 -20.92 -2.63 -7.72
CA ILE A 28 -22.11 -3.47 -7.58
C ILE A 28 -22.11 -4.16 -6.21
N VAL A 29 -20.99 -4.75 -5.80
CA VAL A 29 -20.86 -5.38 -4.47
C VAL A 29 -21.11 -4.36 -3.36
N ALA A 30 -20.55 -3.15 -3.45
CA ALA A 30 -20.74 -2.09 -2.46
C ALA A 30 -22.21 -1.66 -2.35
N VAL A 31 -22.90 -1.47 -3.48
CA VAL A 31 -24.33 -1.14 -3.51
C VAL A 31 -25.16 -2.25 -2.89
N ILE A 32 -24.90 -3.52 -3.25
CA ILE A 32 -25.61 -4.67 -2.67
C ILE A 32 -25.36 -4.75 -1.16
N ALA A 33 -24.11 -4.60 -0.72
CA ALA A 33 -23.72 -4.69 0.68
C ALA A 33 -24.41 -3.63 1.55
N VAL A 34 -24.50 -2.38 1.08
CA VAL A 34 -25.18 -1.29 1.81
C VAL A 34 -26.67 -1.59 2.03
N ASN A 35 -27.31 -2.34 1.13
CA ASN A 35 -28.73 -2.67 1.25
C ASN A 35 -29.00 -3.96 2.05
N LEU A 36 -28.02 -4.86 2.14
CA LEU A 36 -28.21 -6.17 2.79
C LEU A 36 -27.59 -6.25 4.19
N ILE A 37 -26.52 -5.49 4.45
CA ILE A 37 -25.73 -5.57 5.68
C ILE A 37 -26.02 -4.35 6.53
N HIS A 38 -26.44 -4.58 7.77
CA HIS A 38 -26.65 -3.51 8.73
C HIS A 38 -25.34 -2.75 8.98
N SER A 39 -25.37 -1.44 8.77
CA SER A 39 -24.19 -0.59 9.00
C SER A 39 -23.83 -0.55 10.48
N GLN A 40 -22.55 -0.67 10.78
CA GLN A 40 -22.03 -0.35 12.11
C GLN A 40 -21.93 1.17 12.26
N ALA A 41 -22.12 1.69 13.47
CA ALA A 41 -22.11 3.13 13.72
C ALA A 41 -20.69 3.74 13.75
N ASN A 42 -19.64 2.91 13.81
CA ASN A 42 -18.26 3.34 13.97
C ASN A 42 -17.50 3.25 12.64
N PHE A 43 -16.46 4.08 12.50
CA PHE A 43 -15.52 4.06 11.35
C PHE A 43 -16.15 4.34 9.98
N LEU A 44 -17.23 5.11 9.96
CA LEU A 44 -17.92 5.52 8.74
C LEU A 44 -17.21 6.70 8.05
N GLY A 45 -16.98 6.56 6.75
CA GLY A 45 -16.47 7.62 5.91
C GLY A 45 -17.36 8.86 5.95
N GLY A 46 -16.77 10.05 6.03
CA GLY A 46 -17.49 11.32 6.13
C GLY A 46 -18.28 11.52 7.42
N GLY A 47 -18.20 10.59 8.38
CA GLY A 47 -19.05 10.54 9.57
C GLY A 47 -20.49 10.11 9.26
N LEU A 48 -21.25 9.83 10.33
CA LEU A 48 -22.60 9.26 10.24
C LEU A 48 -23.55 10.06 9.35
N GLU A 49 -23.53 11.40 9.46
CA GLU A 49 -24.42 12.27 8.70
C GLU A 49 -24.19 12.18 7.18
N ASN A 50 -22.93 12.24 6.75
CA ASN A 50 -22.62 12.19 5.32
C ASN A 50 -22.75 10.78 4.77
N TYR A 51 -22.34 9.77 5.55
CA TYR A 51 -22.46 8.37 5.18
C TYR A 51 -23.91 7.97 4.92
N THR A 52 -24.85 8.36 5.79
CA THR A 52 -26.27 8.02 5.62
C THR A 52 -26.89 8.67 4.38
N LYS A 53 -26.41 9.85 3.96
CA LYS A 53 -26.86 10.52 2.73
C LYS A 53 -26.30 9.86 1.46
N ALA A 54 -25.04 9.41 1.49
CA ALA A 54 -24.36 8.84 0.32
C ALA A 54 -23.41 7.67 0.69
N PRO A 55 -23.94 6.51 1.12
CA PRO A 55 -23.14 5.41 1.66
C PRO A 55 -22.23 4.77 0.61
N TRP A 56 -22.65 4.74 -0.66
CA TRP A 56 -21.87 4.24 -1.80
C TRP A 56 -20.69 5.15 -2.19
N PHE A 57 -20.69 6.41 -1.74
CA PHE A 57 -19.62 7.38 -1.96
C PHE A 57 -18.65 7.38 -0.78
N TRP A 58 -19.18 7.46 0.44
CA TRP A 58 -18.40 7.51 1.66
C TRP A 58 -17.88 6.16 2.14
N GLY A 59 -18.49 5.05 1.74
CA GLY A 59 -18.01 3.70 2.06
C GLY A 59 -16.58 3.42 1.60
N TRP A 60 -16.10 4.16 0.61
CA TRP A 60 -14.72 4.04 0.13
C TRP A 60 -13.69 4.79 1.00
N SER A 61 -14.11 5.58 1.98
CA SER A 61 -13.24 6.26 2.95
C SER A 61 -13.43 5.78 4.39
N ASN A 62 -14.14 4.67 4.59
CA ASN A 62 -14.28 4.03 5.91
C ASN A 62 -12.92 3.76 6.58
N PHE A 63 -12.94 3.64 7.91
CA PHE A 63 -11.76 3.35 8.73
C PHE A 63 -10.63 4.38 8.52
N ASP A 64 -9.46 3.92 8.06
CA ASP A 64 -8.27 4.75 7.97
C ASP A 64 -8.37 5.83 6.90
N GLY A 65 -9.31 5.69 5.96
CA GLY A 65 -9.59 6.73 4.97
C GLY A 65 -9.93 8.07 5.63
N GLU A 66 -10.64 8.07 6.75
CA GLU A 66 -10.97 9.28 7.51
C GLU A 66 -9.73 9.97 8.07
N HIS A 67 -8.70 9.22 8.48
CA HIS A 67 -7.44 9.81 8.94
C HIS A 67 -6.72 10.53 7.79
N TYR A 68 -6.67 9.92 6.59
CA TYR A 68 -6.08 10.58 5.42
C TYR A 68 -6.85 11.85 5.02
N LEU A 69 -8.18 11.81 5.04
CA LEU A 69 -9.02 12.98 4.77
C LEU A 69 -8.85 14.06 5.84
N SER A 70 -8.77 13.68 7.12
CA SER A 70 -8.51 14.59 8.24
C SER A 70 -7.17 15.31 8.08
N ILE A 71 -6.08 14.58 7.81
CA ILE A 71 -4.76 15.16 7.61
C ILE A 71 -4.76 16.08 6.37
N ALA A 72 -5.41 15.67 5.28
CA ALA A 72 -5.51 16.49 4.08
C ALA A 72 -6.20 17.83 4.37
N ARG A 73 -7.28 17.83 5.16
CA ARG A 73 -8.09 19.01 5.47
C ARG A 73 -7.48 19.90 6.55
N PHE A 74 -6.98 19.29 7.62
CA PHE A 74 -6.63 20.00 8.87
C PHE A 74 -5.15 19.91 9.22
N GLY A 75 -4.40 19.05 8.54
CA GLY A 75 -3.03 18.70 8.89
C GLY A 75 -2.98 17.77 10.09
N TYR A 76 -1.79 17.25 10.38
CA TYR A 76 -1.60 16.25 11.43
C TYR A 76 -2.06 16.72 12.82
N ARG A 77 -2.88 15.91 13.47
CA ARG A 77 -3.34 15.99 14.86
C ARG A 77 -2.73 14.85 15.69
N PRO A 78 -2.93 14.81 17.02
CA PRO A 78 -2.54 13.66 17.83
C PRO A 78 -3.13 12.35 17.30
N LEU A 79 -2.38 11.25 17.41
CA LEU A 79 -2.70 9.90 16.93
C LEU A 79 -2.72 9.71 15.40
N GLU A 80 -2.49 10.74 14.60
CA GLU A 80 -2.44 10.61 13.13
C GLU A 80 -1.02 10.28 12.59
N GLN A 81 -0.03 10.12 13.47
CA GLN A 81 1.39 9.98 13.08
C GLN A 81 1.67 8.66 12.35
N ALA A 82 0.83 7.63 12.51
CA ALA A 82 0.93 6.38 11.77
C ALA A 82 0.64 6.55 10.26
N PHE A 83 -0.03 7.64 9.87
CA PHE A 83 -0.41 7.90 8.48
C PHE A 83 0.62 8.78 7.80
N PHE A 84 1.40 8.20 6.89
CA PHE A 84 2.52 8.85 6.23
C PHE A 84 2.08 9.95 5.24
N PRO A 85 2.96 10.92 4.93
CA PRO A 85 2.52 12.24 4.48
C PRO A 85 2.15 12.34 2.99
N LEU A 86 2.66 11.47 2.12
CA LEU A 86 2.55 11.70 0.67
C LEU A 86 1.11 11.69 0.17
N TYR A 87 0.31 10.71 0.57
CA TYR A 87 -1.07 10.59 0.12
C TYR A 87 -1.98 11.74 0.58
N PRO A 88 -2.06 12.09 1.88
CA PRO A 88 -2.87 13.24 2.31
C PRO A 88 -2.34 14.57 1.77
N LEU A 89 -1.02 14.71 1.52
CA LEU A 89 -0.46 15.86 0.83
C LEU A 89 -0.95 15.96 -0.62
N LEU A 90 -0.96 14.86 -1.37
CA LEU A 90 -1.48 14.84 -2.74
C LEU A 90 -2.98 15.15 -2.78
N ILE A 91 -3.76 14.65 -1.83
CA ILE A 91 -5.18 15.00 -1.68
C ILE A 91 -5.32 16.52 -1.51
N ARG A 92 -4.58 17.10 -0.55
CA ARG A 92 -4.59 18.53 -0.29
C ARG A 92 -4.20 19.35 -1.53
N LEU A 93 -3.12 18.97 -2.21
CA LEU A 93 -2.61 19.68 -3.37
C LEU A 93 -3.62 19.64 -4.52
N THR A 94 -4.24 18.48 -4.76
CA THR A 94 -5.23 18.32 -5.82
C THR A 94 -6.47 19.18 -5.58
N VAL A 95 -6.96 19.25 -4.33
CA VAL A 95 -8.10 20.12 -3.98
C VAL A 95 -7.74 21.61 -4.15
N LYS A 96 -6.53 22.01 -3.78
CA LYS A 96 -6.07 23.41 -3.91
C LYS A 96 -5.97 23.92 -5.35
N ILE A 97 -5.91 23.04 -6.34
CA ILE A 97 -5.94 23.43 -7.77
C ILE A 97 -7.25 24.16 -8.12
N PHE A 98 -8.34 23.86 -7.41
CA PHE A 98 -9.65 24.47 -7.63
C PHE A 98 -9.85 25.80 -6.87
N ASP A 99 -8.76 26.40 -6.36
CA ASP A 99 -8.70 27.68 -5.63
C ASP A 99 -9.72 27.80 -4.48
N VAL A 100 -10.02 26.68 -3.83
CA VAL A 100 -10.88 26.67 -2.65
C VAL A 100 -10.08 27.02 -1.40
N HIS A 101 -10.49 28.08 -0.70
CA HIS A 101 -9.89 28.45 0.59
C HIS A 101 -10.14 27.40 1.69
N PHE A 102 -11.24 26.64 1.58
CA PHE A 102 -11.60 25.59 2.51
C PHE A 102 -11.69 24.23 1.80
N ILE A 103 -11.04 23.22 2.36
CA ILE A 103 -11.06 21.85 1.82
C ILE A 103 -12.34 21.17 2.33
N HIS A 104 -13.39 21.23 1.50
CA HIS A 104 -14.65 20.52 1.73
C HIS A 104 -14.42 19.00 1.82
N PRO A 105 -15.13 18.30 2.72
CA PRO A 105 -14.95 16.87 2.92
C PRO A 105 -15.23 16.07 1.63
N GLU A 106 -16.23 16.46 0.84
CA GLU A 106 -16.59 15.81 -0.42
C GLU A 106 -15.46 15.93 -1.44
N LEU A 107 -14.87 17.12 -1.59
CA LEU A 107 -13.75 17.36 -2.51
C LEU A 107 -12.50 16.57 -2.09
N ALA A 108 -12.22 16.48 -0.79
CA ALA A 108 -11.13 15.66 -0.28
C ALA A 108 -11.37 14.18 -0.58
N ASN A 109 -12.60 13.68 -0.40
CA ASN A 109 -12.96 12.29 -0.70
C ASN A 109 -12.84 12.00 -2.21
N ILE A 110 -13.37 12.86 -3.08
CA ILE A 110 -13.23 12.75 -4.54
C ILE A 110 -11.75 12.73 -4.92
N SER A 111 -10.95 13.63 -4.35
CA SER A 111 -9.52 13.69 -4.63
C SER A 111 -8.79 12.42 -4.19
N GLY A 112 -9.09 11.89 -3.00
CA GLY A 112 -8.53 10.63 -2.52
C GLY A 112 -8.87 9.47 -3.44
N LEU A 113 -10.15 9.34 -3.81
CA LEU A 113 -10.61 8.30 -4.74
C LEU A 113 -9.95 8.42 -6.10
N LEU A 114 -9.84 9.63 -6.65
CA LEU A 114 -9.20 9.89 -7.93
C LEU A 114 -7.71 9.49 -7.88
N ILE A 115 -6.98 9.91 -6.85
CA ILE A 115 -5.57 9.57 -6.69
C ILE A 115 -5.39 8.06 -6.57
N SER A 116 -6.19 7.37 -5.74
CA SER A 116 -6.09 5.91 -5.56
C SER A 116 -6.35 5.15 -6.86
N ASN A 117 -7.46 5.46 -7.53
CA ASN A 117 -7.86 4.75 -8.75
C ASN A 117 -6.92 5.05 -9.93
N ALA A 118 -6.53 6.31 -10.12
CA ALA A 118 -5.56 6.67 -11.16
C ALA A 118 -4.20 6.04 -10.90
N SER A 119 -3.73 6.06 -9.65
CA SER A 119 -2.46 5.44 -9.29
C SER A 119 -2.52 3.93 -9.48
N PHE A 120 -3.60 3.25 -9.06
CA PHE A 120 -3.71 1.81 -9.26
C PHE A 120 -3.69 1.42 -10.74
N LEU A 121 -4.43 2.15 -11.58
CA LEU A 121 -4.40 1.95 -13.03
C LEU A 121 -3.00 2.14 -13.62
N ILE A 122 -2.29 3.21 -13.23
CA ILE A 122 -0.88 3.44 -13.60
C ILE A 122 0.01 2.30 -13.08
N GLY A 123 -0.27 1.80 -11.88
CA GLY A 123 0.42 0.67 -11.27
C GLY A 123 0.22 -0.62 -12.07
N LEU A 124 -1.00 -0.91 -12.56
CA LEU A 124 -1.28 -2.07 -13.41
C LEU A 124 -0.50 -2.00 -14.73
N MET A 125 -0.37 -0.81 -15.33
CA MET A 125 0.48 -0.60 -16.50
C MET A 125 1.95 -0.90 -16.19
N GLY A 126 2.45 -0.39 -15.07
CA GLY A 126 3.81 -0.70 -14.62
C GLY A 126 4.01 -2.19 -14.32
N PHE A 127 2.98 -2.84 -13.75
CA PHE A 127 3.04 -4.24 -13.33
C PHE A 127 3.07 -5.16 -14.54
N TYR A 128 2.24 -4.87 -15.53
CA TYR A 128 2.31 -5.50 -16.83
C TYR A 128 3.71 -5.34 -17.45
N ASN A 129 4.21 -4.10 -17.50
CA ASN A 129 5.50 -3.79 -18.14
C ASN A 129 6.69 -4.44 -17.45
N VAL A 130 6.71 -4.51 -16.12
CA VAL A 130 7.82 -5.13 -15.38
C VAL A 130 7.80 -6.66 -15.52
N LEU A 131 6.62 -7.28 -15.54
CA LEU A 131 6.49 -8.74 -15.72
C LEU A 131 6.86 -9.18 -17.13
N GLN A 132 6.54 -8.39 -18.17
CA GLN A 132 6.93 -8.66 -19.56
C GLN A 132 8.45 -8.70 -19.78
N LEU A 133 9.26 -8.25 -18.80
CA LEU A 133 10.71 -8.37 -18.88
C LEU A 133 11.19 -9.81 -18.67
N ASP A 134 10.42 -10.64 -17.95
CA ASP A 134 10.84 -11.98 -17.52
C ASP A 134 9.82 -13.09 -17.89
N TYR A 135 8.56 -12.73 -18.15
CA TYR A 135 7.46 -13.69 -18.30
C TYR A 135 6.70 -13.49 -19.60
N SER A 136 6.06 -14.56 -20.07
CA SER A 136 5.22 -14.52 -21.26
C SER A 136 3.96 -13.69 -21.05
N GLU A 137 3.37 -13.24 -22.14
CA GLU A 137 2.13 -12.46 -22.12
C GLU A 137 0.99 -13.14 -21.36
N LYS A 138 0.84 -14.46 -21.53
CA LYS A 138 -0.18 -15.25 -20.84
C LYS A 138 -0.01 -15.18 -19.32
N ILE A 139 1.21 -15.31 -18.81
CA ILE A 139 1.51 -15.24 -17.38
C ILE A 139 1.27 -13.82 -16.87
N THR A 140 1.71 -12.81 -17.63
CA THR A 140 1.51 -11.40 -17.26
C THR A 140 0.03 -11.04 -17.15
N LYS A 141 -0.80 -11.40 -18.14
CA LYS A 141 -2.24 -11.17 -18.11
C LYS A 141 -2.91 -11.90 -16.95
N LEU A 142 -2.49 -13.14 -16.67
CA LEU A 142 -2.99 -13.89 -15.51
C LEU A 142 -2.64 -13.18 -14.20
N ALA A 143 -1.41 -12.68 -14.04
CA ALA A 143 -1.00 -11.95 -12.84
C ALA A 143 -1.81 -10.65 -12.64
N VAL A 144 -2.08 -9.89 -13.72
CA VAL A 144 -2.96 -8.71 -13.69
C VAL A 144 -4.38 -9.10 -13.31
N PHE A 145 -4.90 -10.20 -13.83
CA PHE A 145 -6.22 -10.69 -13.43
C PHE A 145 -6.25 -11.08 -11.94
N LEU A 146 -5.26 -11.84 -11.47
CA LEU A 146 -5.17 -12.31 -10.09
C LEU A 146 -5.10 -11.16 -9.06
N ILE A 147 -4.36 -10.09 -9.35
CA ILE A 147 -4.30 -8.93 -8.44
C ILE A 147 -5.64 -8.18 -8.36
N LEU A 148 -6.42 -8.16 -9.45
CA LEU A 148 -7.73 -7.54 -9.48
C LEU A 148 -8.79 -8.35 -8.73
N ILE A 149 -8.78 -9.68 -8.88
CA ILE A 149 -9.76 -10.54 -8.19
C ILE A 149 -9.36 -10.90 -6.75
N PHE A 150 -8.15 -10.50 -6.30
CA PHE A 150 -7.72 -10.75 -4.94
C PHE A 150 -8.71 -10.12 -3.95
N PRO A 151 -9.13 -10.81 -2.87
CA PRO A 151 -10.25 -10.34 -2.03
C PRO A 151 -10.09 -8.94 -1.44
N THR A 152 -8.85 -8.50 -1.20
CA THR A 152 -8.56 -7.17 -0.64
C THR A 152 -8.16 -6.14 -1.69
N SER A 153 -8.30 -6.45 -2.98
CA SER A 153 -7.92 -5.55 -4.07
C SER A 153 -8.68 -4.22 -4.01
N PHE A 154 -9.88 -4.19 -3.42
CA PHE A 154 -10.67 -2.97 -3.28
C PHE A 154 -9.94 -1.84 -2.55
N TYR A 155 -8.97 -2.13 -1.66
CA TYR A 155 -8.14 -1.10 -1.02
C TYR A 155 -7.33 -0.28 -2.03
N PHE A 156 -6.98 -0.84 -3.20
CA PHE A 156 -6.34 -0.06 -4.26
C PHE A 156 -7.24 1.05 -4.81
N GLY A 157 -8.56 0.91 -4.70
CA GLY A 157 -9.56 1.88 -5.17
C GLY A 157 -10.25 2.69 -4.06
N SER A 158 -9.94 2.42 -2.79
CA SER A 158 -10.43 3.15 -1.62
C SER A 158 -9.56 4.37 -1.31
N VAL A 159 -10.00 5.25 -0.40
CA VAL A 159 -9.20 6.40 0.09
C VAL A 159 -8.08 5.92 1.00
N TYR A 160 -7.06 5.35 0.38
CA TYR A 160 -6.06 4.51 1.00
C TYR A 160 -4.76 4.62 0.21
N THR A 161 -3.62 4.36 0.86
CA THR A 161 -2.31 4.56 0.23
C THR A 161 -1.93 3.43 -0.74
N GLU A 162 -2.67 2.32 -0.78
CA GLU A 162 -2.37 1.07 -1.46
C GLU A 162 -2.14 1.26 -2.96
N GLY A 163 -3.07 1.95 -3.65
CA GLY A 163 -2.98 2.20 -5.09
C GLY A 163 -1.75 3.02 -5.47
N LEU A 164 -1.49 4.08 -4.71
CA LEU A 164 -0.32 4.95 -4.88
C LEU A 164 0.98 4.20 -4.58
N PHE A 165 1.03 3.49 -3.46
CA PHE A 165 2.20 2.73 -3.04
C PHE A 165 2.57 1.68 -4.09
N PHE A 166 1.58 0.90 -4.55
CA PHE A 166 1.76 -0.10 -5.60
C PHE A 166 2.34 0.50 -6.87
N ALA A 167 1.79 1.62 -7.36
CA ALA A 167 2.31 2.29 -8.54
C ALA A 167 3.78 2.69 -8.38
N LEU A 168 4.13 3.31 -7.26
CA LEU A 168 5.48 3.79 -6.98
C LEU A 168 6.50 2.66 -6.94
N ILE A 169 6.20 1.57 -6.20
CA ILE A 169 7.15 0.44 -6.07
C ILE A 169 7.33 -0.31 -7.39
N ILE A 170 6.24 -0.52 -8.14
CA ILE A 170 6.27 -1.27 -9.39
C ILE A 170 7.04 -0.50 -10.47
N TRP A 171 6.75 0.79 -10.64
CA TRP A 171 7.50 1.62 -11.57
C TRP A 171 8.95 1.82 -11.13
N SER A 172 9.21 1.89 -9.82
CA SER A 172 10.57 1.91 -9.30
C SER A 172 11.36 0.67 -9.74
N PHE A 173 10.78 -0.53 -9.58
CA PHE A 173 11.40 -1.76 -10.08
C PHE A 173 11.57 -1.75 -11.59
N TYR A 174 10.56 -1.32 -12.35
CA TYR A 174 10.65 -1.23 -13.81
C TYR A 174 11.83 -0.35 -14.26
N PHE A 175 11.98 0.85 -13.70
CA PHE A 175 13.09 1.74 -14.04
C PHE A 175 14.45 1.22 -13.55
N ALA A 176 14.50 0.54 -12.41
CA ALA A 176 15.72 -0.14 -11.94
C ALA A 176 16.15 -1.24 -12.93
N ARG A 177 15.20 -2.05 -13.42
CA ARG A 177 15.44 -3.06 -14.46
C ARG A 177 15.92 -2.45 -15.78
N LYS A 178 15.48 -1.23 -16.10
CA LYS A 178 15.97 -0.43 -17.24
C LYS A 178 17.25 0.35 -16.93
N ARG A 179 17.89 0.14 -15.77
CA ARG A 179 19.13 0.80 -15.30
C ARG A 179 19.00 2.33 -15.17
N ASN A 180 17.78 2.85 -15.07
CA ASN A 180 17.51 4.24 -14.72
C ASN A 180 17.39 4.39 -13.20
N TRP A 181 18.54 4.38 -12.54
CA TRP A 181 18.64 4.40 -11.08
C TRP A 181 18.11 5.69 -10.45
N PHE A 182 18.20 6.82 -11.16
CA PHE A 182 17.66 8.08 -10.66
C PHE A 182 16.13 8.02 -10.50
N ILE A 183 15.41 7.68 -11.57
CA ILE A 183 13.94 7.58 -11.51
C ILE A 183 13.51 6.47 -10.56
N ALA A 184 14.18 5.32 -10.58
CA ALA A 184 13.90 4.23 -9.64
C ALA A 184 14.00 4.70 -8.18
N SER A 185 15.12 5.34 -7.81
CA SER A 185 15.31 5.81 -6.44
C SER A 185 14.40 6.97 -6.05
N LEU A 186 14.02 7.83 -7.00
CA LEU A 186 13.03 8.89 -6.77
C LEU A 186 11.65 8.31 -6.46
N LEU A 187 11.19 7.31 -7.22
CA LEU A 187 9.92 6.63 -6.96
C LEU A 187 9.95 5.84 -5.64
N ALA A 188 11.08 5.20 -5.33
CA ALA A 188 11.27 4.51 -4.06
C ALA A 188 11.30 5.48 -2.86
N LEU A 189 11.92 6.66 -2.99
CA LEU A 189 11.82 7.75 -2.02
C LEU A 189 10.35 8.09 -1.75
N LEU A 190 9.58 8.36 -2.80
CA LEU A 190 8.16 8.68 -2.67
C LEU A 190 7.37 7.52 -2.03
N SER A 191 7.70 6.27 -2.36
CA SER A 191 7.04 5.11 -1.75
C SER A 191 7.25 5.07 -0.23
N SER A 192 8.45 5.43 0.26
CA SER A 192 8.74 5.51 1.69
C SER A 192 8.01 6.66 2.41
N MET A 193 7.52 7.64 1.65
CA MET A 193 6.64 8.71 2.16
C MET A 193 5.15 8.32 2.14
N THR A 194 4.77 7.14 1.64
CA THR A 194 3.39 6.63 1.72
C THR A 194 3.16 5.69 2.89
N ARG A 195 4.19 4.95 3.31
CA ARG A 195 4.20 4.01 4.44
C ARG A 195 5.62 3.54 4.73
N ILE A 196 5.86 3.07 5.96
CA ILE A 196 7.18 2.60 6.40
C ILE A 196 7.75 1.47 5.52
N VAL A 197 6.88 0.60 4.98
CA VAL A 197 7.26 -0.51 4.08
C VAL A 197 7.99 -0.03 2.82
N GLY A 198 7.82 1.22 2.40
CA GLY A 198 8.54 1.76 1.23
C GLY A 198 10.06 1.83 1.42
N ILE A 199 10.57 1.88 2.65
CA ILE A 199 12.03 1.87 2.91
C ILE A 199 12.71 0.58 2.44
N ILE A 200 11.94 -0.51 2.32
CA ILE A 200 12.42 -1.84 1.89
C ILE A 200 12.85 -1.83 0.43
N MET A 201 12.44 -0.83 -0.35
CA MET A 201 13.01 -0.61 -1.68
C MET A 201 14.53 -0.41 -1.64
N LEU A 202 15.12 0.07 -0.54
CA LEU A 202 16.56 0.23 -0.43
C LEU A 202 17.32 -1.09 -0.58
N PRO A 203 17.15 -2.10 0.30
CA PRO A 203 17.84 -3.39 0.12
C PRO A 203 17.45 -4.08 -1.18
N ALA A 204 16.18 -3.99 -1.62
CA ALA A 204 15.74 -4.60 -2.86
C ALA A 204 16.44 -4.01 -4.10
N LEU A 205 16.58 -2.68 -4.17
CA LEU A 205 17.26 -2.00 -5.27
C LEU A 205 18.79 -2.07 -5.18
N ILE A 206 19.37 -2.19 -3.98
CA ILE A 206 20.79 -2.52 -3.84
C ILE A 206 21.07 -3.88 -4.50
N VAL A 207 20.26 -4.90 -4.19
CA VAL A 207 20.38 -6.22 -4.81
C VAL A 207 20.18 -6.13 -6.32
N GLU A 208 19.16 -5.41 -6.79
CA GLU A 208 18.95 -5.20 -8.23
C GLU A 208 20.15 -4.52 -8.90
N PHE A 209 20.75 -3.53 -8.23
CA PHE A 209 21.93 -2.82 -8.70
C PHE A 209 23.14 -3.74 -8.85
N LEU A 210 23.38 -4.59 -7.85
CA LEU A 210 24.46 -5.57 -7.86
C LEU A 210 24.25 -6.61 -8.97
N LEU A 211 23.03 -7.13 -9.15
CA LEU A 211 22.67 -8.05 -10.24
C LEU A 211 22.82 -7.43 -11.63
N ALA A 212 22.66 -6.10 -11.73
CA ALA A 212 22.80 -5.38 -13.00
C ALA A 212 24.25 -5.06 -13.37
N GLN A 213 25.21 -5.20 -12.44
CA GLN A 213 26.61 -4.91 -12.71
C GLN A 213 27.27 -6.00 -13.57
N GLN A 214 28.08 -5.57 -14.53
CA GLN A 214 28.90 -6.44 -15.37
C GLN A 214 30.36 -6.52 -14.89
N SER A 215 30.76 -5.67 -13.94
CA SER A 215 32.12 -5.60 -13.42
C SER A 215 32.08 -5.16 -11.96
N MET A 216 33.06 -5.58 -11.16
CA MET A 216 33.19 -5.23 -9.72
C MET A 216 33.64 -3.78 -9.46
N LYS A 217 33.74 -2.92 -10.50
CA LYS A 217 34.16 -1.52 -10.35
C LYS A 217 33.03 -0.66 -9.78
N PHE A 218 33.38 0.31 -8.94
CA PHE A 218 32.43 1.24 -8.35
C PHE A 218 31.65 2.02 -9.43
N ASN A 219 30.35 1.74 -9.54
CA ASN A 219 29.46 2.45 -10.44
C ASN A 219 28.84 3.65 -9.70
N ARG A 220 29.22 4.88 -10.10
CA ARG A 220 28.75 6.14 -9.50
C ARG A 220 27.22 6.26 -9.44
N LYS A 221 26.48 5.54 -10.30
CA LYS A 221 25.01 5.53 -10.27
C LYS A 221 24.43 4.93 -8.98
N ALA A 222 25.22 4.21 -8.18
CA ALA A 222 24.83 3.73 -6.86
C ALA A 222 24.42 4.87 -5.92
N ILE A 223 24.96 6.08 -6.12
CA ILE A 223 24.66 7.25 -5.27
C ILE A 223 23.17 7.59 -5.26
N TRP A 224 22.44 7.28 -6.34
CA TRP A 224 21.01 7.56 -6.42
C TRP A 224 20.20 6.73 -5.42
N LEU A 225 20.68 5.54 -5.03
CA LEU A 225 20.03 4.70 -4.01
C LEU A 225 19.94 5.41 -2.65
N LEU A 226 20.82 6.39 -2.38
CA LEU A 226 20.77 7.20 -1.16
C LEU A 226 19.55 8.13 -1.10
N LEU A 227 18.84 8.34 -2.21
CA LEU A 227 17.57 9.10 -2.20
C LEU A 227 16.46 8.36 -1.44
N ILE A 228 16.47 7.02 -1.46
CA ILE A 228 15.40 6.20 -0.89
C ILE A 228 15.14 6.51 0.60
N PRO A 229 16.15 6.50 1.49
CA PRO A 229 15.93 6.81 2.91
C PRO A 229 15.51 8.27 3.17
N LEU A 230 15.72 9.20 2.22
CA LEU A 230 15.36 10.61 2.42
C LEU A 230 13.85 10.80 2.57
N GLY A 231 13.02 9.94 1.98
CA GLY A 231 11.58 10.02 2.13
C GLY A 231 11.14 9.79 3.58
N LEU A 232 11.59 8.69 4.19
CA LEU A 232 11.37 8.41 5.61
C LEU A 232 12.01 9.48 6.52
N ILE A 233 13.27 9.85 6.26
CA ILE A 233 13.98 10.86 7.05
C ILE A 233 13.25 12.20 7.02
N SER A 234 12.72 12.63 5.87
CA SER A 234 11.95 13.87 5.77
C SER A 234 10.72 13.86 6.67
N TYR A 235 10.03 12.72 6.77
CA TYR A 235 8.87 12.57 7.64
C TYR A 235 9.29 12.54 9.12
N MET A 236 10.37 11.84 9.47
CA MET A 236 10.92 11.84 10.83
C MET A 236 11.33 13.24 11.29
N ILE A 237 11.94 14.05 10.41
CA ILE A 237 12.27 15.45 10.70
C ILE A 237 10.99 16.26 10.94
N PHE A 238 9.98 16.10 10.08
CA PHE A 238 8.69 16.75 10.27
C PHE A 238 8.06 16.39 11.62
N LEU A 239 8.06 15.10 11.99
CA LEU A 239 7.52 14.63 13.26
C LEU A 239 8.32 15.19 14.45
N LYS A 240 9.65 15.26 14.35
CA LYS A 240 10.49 15.89 15.36
C LYS A 240 10.13 17.36 15.58
N ILE A 241 9.95 18.11 14.50
CA ILE A 241 9.64 19.54 14.55
C ILE A 241 8.23 19.77 15.12
N LYS A 242 7.23 19.00 14.68
CA LYS A 242 5.82 19.24 15.02
C LYS A 242 5.39 18.60 16.34
N PHE A 243 5.93 17.43 16.68
CA PHE A 243 5.50 16.61 17.81
C PHE A 243 6.60 16.33 18.83
N GLY A 244 7.84 16.79 18.57
CA GLY A 244 8.98 16.57 19.46
C GLY A 244 9.59 15.16 19.39
N ASP A 245 8.98 14.24 18.64
CA ASP A 245 9.34 12.83 18.56
C ASP A 245 9.51 12.38 17.08
N PRO A 246 10.73 12.03 16.62
CA PRO A 246 10.96 11.61 15.24
C PRO A 246 10.39 10.21 14.92
N LEU A 247 10.07 9.41 15.94
CA LEU A 247 9.55 8.04 15.83
C LEU A 247 8.08 7.95 16.27
N ALA A 248 7.36 9.07 16.30
CA ALA A 248 5.97 9.11 16.75
C ALA A 248 5.05 8.13 15.99
N PHE A 249 5.37 7.83 14.72
CA PHE A 249 4.65 6.85 13.90
C PHE A 249 4.77 5.39 14.41
N ILE A 250 5.82 5.06 15.16
CA ILE A 250 6.00 3.77 15.85
C ILE A 250 5.36 3.84 17.23
N HIS A 251 5.64 4.91 17.98
CA HIS A 251 5.17 5.03 19.37
C HIS A 251 3.64 5.15 19.48
N THR A 252 2.95 5.59 18.43
CA THR A 252 1.48 5.62 18.39
C THR A 252 0.83 4.27 18.08
N LEU A 253 1.58 3.25 17.65
CA LEU A 253 1.01 1.94 17.25
C LEU A 253 0.19 1.24 18.34
N PRO A 254 0.61 1.24 19.63
CA PRO A 254 -0.18 0.61 20.70
C PRO A 254 -1.57 1.23 20.87
N SER A 255 -1.75 2.50 20.48
CA SER A 255 -3.06 3.16 20.53
C SER A 255 -4.07 2.63 19.50
N PHE A 256 -3.59 1.90 18.48
CA PHE A 256 -4.43 1.27 17.45
C PHE A 256 -4.75 -0.21 17.72
N GLY A 257 -4.31 -0.74 18.86
CA GLY A 257 -4.64 -2.10 19.29
C GLY A 257 -3.68 -2.60 20.36
N GLU A 258 -4.24 -3.15 21.44
CA GLU A 258 -3.51 -3.71 22.59
C GLU A 258 -2.49 -4.80 22.20
N GLN A 259 -2.69 -5.45 21.05
CA GLN A 259 -1.76 -6.45 20.52
C GLN A 259 -0.48 -5.84 19.91
N ARG A 260 -0.49 -4.56 19.53
CA ARG A 260 0.61 -3.87 18.84
C ARG A 260 1.60 -3.26 19.85
N SER A 261 2.87 -3.36 19.52
CA SER A 261 4.00 -2.89 20.31
C SER A 261 4.72 -1.74 19.61
N GLY A 262 5.15 -0.74 20.40
CA GLY A 262 6.09 0.30 19.95
C GLY A 262 7.54 -0.17 19.96
N THR A 263 7.84 -1.33 20.52
CA THR A 263 9.16 -1.97 20.49
C THR A 263 9.14 -3.21 19.60
N PRO A 264 10.23 -3.49 18.85
CA PRO A 264 10.26 -4.63 17.94
C PRO A 264 10.07 -5.98 18.65
N ILE A 265 9.14 -6.79 18.15
CA ILE A 265 8.93 -8.19 18.55
C ILE A 265 9.27 -9.08 17.35
N LEU A 266 10.22 -9.99 17.51
CA LEU A 266 10.73 -10.80 16.41
C LEU A 266 9.71 -11.86 15.98
N LEU A 267 9.76 -12.28 14.71
CA LEU A 267 8.80 -13.22 14.12
C LEU A 267 8.56 -14.51 14.96
N PRO A 268 9.59 -15.20 15.51
CA PRO A 268 9.35 -16.36 16.38
C PRO A 268 8.54 -16.02 17.63
N GLN A 269 8.74 -14.83 18.19
CA GLN A 269 7.96 -14.34 19.33
C GLN A 269 6.53 -14.02 18.92
N VAL A 270 6.28 -13.53 17.71
CA VAL A 270 4.92 -13.33 17.17
C VAL A 270 4.18 -14.66 17.08
N PHE A 271 4.80 -15.70 16.48
CA PHE A 271 4.22 -17.04 16.47
C PHE A 271 3.95 -17.57 17.87
N TYR A 272 4.89 -17.37 18.79
CA TYR A 272 4.70 -17.75 20.20
C TYR A 272 3.49 -17.03 20.83
N ARG A 273 3.34 -15.73 20.60
CA ARG A 273 2.18 -14.96 21.07
C ARG A 273 0.88 -15.54 20.52
N TYR A 274 0.79 -15.83 19.23
CA TYR A 274 -0.42 -16.40 18.65
C TYR A 274 -0.75 -17.78 19.23
N LEU A 275 0.20 -18.71 19.19
CA LEU A 275 -0.03 -20.11 19.56
C LEU A 275 -0.23 -20.32 21.06
N PHE A 276 0.51 -19.59 21.91
CA PHE A 276 0.57 -19.88 23.35
C PHE A 276 -0.06 -18.79 24.21
N LYS A 277 -0.35 -17.60 23.67
CA LYS A 277 -1.00 -16.53 24.42
C LYS A 277 -2.36 -16.14 23.86
N ILE A 278 -2.50 -15.99 22.55
CA ILE A 278 -3.74 -15.50 21.95
C ILE A 278 -4.73 -16.66 21.83
N PHE A 279 -4.42 -17.72 21.07
CA PHE A 279 -5.35 -18.84 20.86
C PHE A 279 -5.89 -19.44 22.16
N PRO A 280 -5.07 -19.73 23.19
CA PRO A 280 -5.60 -20.32 24.43
C PRO A 280 -6.53 -19.38 25.21
N ASN A 281 -6.44 -18.07 25.01
CA ASN A 281 -7.18 -17.05 25.76
C ASN A 281 -8.23 -16.31 24.91
N LEU A 282 -8.53 -16.79 23.69
CA LEU A 282 -9.59 -16.21 22.87
C LEU A 282 -10.97 -16.39 23.52
N ASN A 283 -11.83 -15.39 23.38
CA ASN A 283 -13.25 -15.54 23.70
C ASN A 283 -13.94 -16.33 22.58
N TYR A 284 -14.00 -17.66 22.74
CA TYR A 284 -14.60 -18.57 21.76
C TYR A 284 -16.12 -18.43 21.60
N SER A 285 -16.78 -17.61 22.42
CA SER A 285 -18.20 -17.29 22.26
C SER A 285 -18.43 -16.12 21.28
N TYR A 286 -17.39 -15.37 20.91
CA TYR A 286 -17.50 -14.22 20.02
C TYR A 286 -16.85 -14.50 18.65
N LEU A 287 -17.67 -14.99 17.72
CA LEU A 287 -17.24 -15.45 16.39
C LEU A 287 -16.40 -14.43 15.60
N PRO A 288 -16.72 -13.11 15.56
CA PRO A 288 -15.92 -12.15 14.81
C PRO A 288 -14.46 -12.11 15.24
N LEU A 289 -14.18 -12.18 16.55
CA LEU A 289 -12.81 -12.19 17.06
C LEU A 289 -12.06 -13.47 16.68
N ILE A 290 -12.71 -14.63 16.80
CA ILE A 290 -12.13 -15.91 16.37
C ILE A 290 -11.80 -15.84 14.88
N PHE A 291 -12.75 -15.40 14.07
CA PHE A 291 -12.60 -15.31 12.63
C PHE A 291 -11.43 -14.39 12.24
N THR A 292 -11.36 -13.18 12.79
CA THR A 292 -10.27 -12.24 12.46
C THR A 292 -8.92 -12.77 12.90
N THR A 293 -8.79 -13.31 14.12
CA THR A 293 -7.51 -13.83 14.61
C THR A 293 -7.03 -15.05 13.81
N PHE A 294 -7.93 -15.96 13.44
CA PHE A 294 -7.58 -17.10 12.60
C PHE A 294 -7.22 -16.64 11.18
N LEU A 295 -7.97 -15.70 10.61
CA LEU A 295 -7.67 -15.13 9.30
C LEU A 295 -6.29 -14.47 9.28
N GLU A 296 -5.95 -13.66 10.28
CA GLU A 296 -4.63 -13.02 10.43
C GLU A 296 -3.50 -14.06 10.48
N PHE A 297 -3.65 -15.10 11.31
CA PHE A 297 -2.64 -16.15 11.45
C PHE A 297 -2.46 -16.97 10.17
N PHE A 298 -3.54 -17.50 9.60
CA PHE A 298 -3.45 -18.39 8.43
C PHE A 298 -3.06 -17.63 7.17
N SER A 299 -3.53 -16.39 6.98
CA SER A 299 -3.07 -15.56 5.89
C SER A 299 -1.59 -15.22 6.03
N SER A 300 -1.12 -14.91 7.25
CA SER A 300 0.30 -14.65 7.48
C SER A 300 1.17 -15.86 7.24
N LEU A 301 0.72 -17.06 7.63
CA LEU A 301 1.43 -18.30 7.32
C LEU A 301 1.50 -18.54 5.81
N LEU A 302 0.39 -18.35 5.10
CA LEU A 302 0.35 -18.45 3.64
C LEU A 302 1.32 -17.47 2.98
N PHE A 303 1.31 -16.20 3.38
CA PHE A 303 2.18 -15.17 2.80
C PHE A 303 3.65 -15.32 3.20
N LEU A 304 3.95 -15.88 4.37
CA LEU A 304 5.31 -16.28 4.74
C LEU A 304 5.82 -17.38 3.80
N ILE A 305 5.02 -18.41 3.57
CA ILE A 305 5.36 -19.51 2.66
C ILE A 305 5.57 -18.99 1.23
N ILE A 306 4.66 -18.15 0.73
CA ILE A 306 4.77 -17.53 -0.60
C ILE A 306 6.03 -16.66 -0.70
N SER A 307 6.33 -15.85 0.32
CA SER A 307 7.53 -15.00 0.35
C SER A 307 8.82 -15.83 0.36
N ILE A 308 8.86 -16.95 1.08
CA ILE A 308 10.02 -17.87 1.05
C ILE A 308 10.11 -18.55 -0.33
N PHE A 309 9.00 -19.04 -0.86
CA PHE A 309 8.96 -19.68 -2.18
C PHE A 309 9.37 -18.73 -3.30
N SER A 310 9.11 -17.42 -3.14
CA SER A 310 9.51 -16.42 -4.12
C SER A 310 11.03 -16.37 -4.31
N LEU A 311 11.84 -16.67 -3.29
CA LEU A 311 13.30 -16.75 -3.39
C LEU A 311 13.77 -17.81 -4.40
N LEU A 312 12.94 -18.81 -4.70
CA LEU A 312 13.24 -19.89 -5.63
C LEU A 312 12.72 -19.64 -7.06
N ARG A 313 11.75 -18.73 -7.22
CA ARG A 313 10.98 -18.59 -8.48
C ARG A 313 11.02 -17.19 -9.09
N LEU A 314 11.23 -16.17 -8.28
CA LEU A 314 11.25 -14.78 -8.70
C LEU A 314 12.67 -14.24 -8.67
N ARG A 315 12.87 -13.12 -9.36
CA ARG A 315 14.10 -12.35 -9.28
C ARG A 315 14.40 -11.98 -7.83
N LEU A 316 15.66 -12.13 -7.43
CA LEU A 316 16.06 -11.96 -6.02
C LEU A 316 15.68 -10.59 -5.44
N SER A 317 15.78 -9.51 -6.21
CA SER A 317 15.37 -8.17 -5.75
C SER A 317 13.89 -8.09 -5.38
N TYR A 318 13.01 -8.75 -6.15
CA TYR A 318 11.58 -8.84 -5.83
C TYR A 318 11.34 -9.68 -4.59
N SER A 319 12.06 -10.79 -4.45
CA SER A 319 11.94 -11.68 -3.29
C SER A 319 12.43 -11.04 -1.99
N ILE A 320 13.53 -10.27 -2.04
CA ILE A 320 14.00 -9.49 -0.89
C ILE A 320 12.93 -8.49 -0.45
N TYR A 321 12.27 -7.83 -1.40
CA TYR A 321 11.17 -6.92 -1.09
C TYR A 321 9.97 -7.64 -0.45
N LEU A 322 9.55 -8.78 -1.00
CA LEU A 322 8.43 -9.56 -0.47
C LEU A 322 8.72 -10.09 0.94
N VAL A 323 9.89 -10.69 1.16
CA VAL A 323 10.29 -11.23 2.46
C VAL A 323 10.41 -10.13 3.51
N ALA A 324 11.16 -9.06 3.22
CA ALA A 324 11.29 -7.97 4.17
C ALA A 324 9.95 -7.23 4.38
N GLY A 325 9.14 -7.10 3.32
CA GLY A 325 7.81 -6.49 3.34
C GLY A 325 6.82 -7.25 4.22
N PHE A 326 6.95 -8.58 4.27
CA PHE A 326 6.23 -9.41 5.22
C PHE A 326 6.77 -9.26 6.65
N LEU A 327 8.10 -9.26 6.82
CA LEU A 327 8.71 -9.22 8.15
C LEU A 327 8.46 -7.90 8.89
N LEU A 328 8.55 -6.76 8.20
CA LEU A 328 8.52 -5.45 8.84
C LEU A 328 7.22 -5.18 9.64
N PRO A 329 6.00 -5.41 9.10
CA PRO A 329 4.77 -5.25 9.87
C PRO A 329 4.70 -6.17 11.10
N THR A 330 5.24 -7.40 11.01
CA THR A 330 5.23 -8.34 12.13
C THR A 330 6.05 -7.88 13.32
N LEU A 331 6.98 -6.93 13.14
CA LEU A 331 7.76 -6.36 14.23
C LEU A 331 6.91 -5.57 15.24
N SER A 332 5.70 -5.17 14.87
CA SER A 332 4.70 -4.65 15.82
C SER A 332 4.23 -5.70 16.82
N GLY A 333 4.58 -6.97 16.61
CA GLY A 333 4.21 -8.09 17.46
C GLY A 333 2.89 -8.74 17.10
N SER A 334 2.24 -8.33 16.01
CA SER A 334 0.98 -8.88 15.53
C SER A 334 1.04 -9.24 14.04
N PHE A 335 0.19 -10.19 13.63
CA PHE A 335 -0.11 -10.48 12.22
C PHE A 335 -1.22 -9.58 11.63
N SER A 336 -1.80 -8.71 12.45
CA SER A 336 -2.87 -7.76 12.14
C SER A 336 -2.41 -6.43 11.56
#